data_AF-A0A6P1RLJ7-F1
#
_entry.id   AF-A0A6P1RLJ7-F1
#
_cell.length_a   1.000
_cell.length_b   1.000
_cell.length_c   1.000
_cell.angle_alpha   90.00
_cell.angle_beta   90.00
_cell.angle_gamma   90.00
#
_symmetry.space_group_name_H-M   'P 1'
#
loop_
_entity.id
_entity.type
_entity.pdbx_description
1 polymer ?
#
loop_
_entity_poly.entity_id
_entity_poly.type
_entity_poly.pdbx_seq_one_letter_code
_entity_poly.pdbx_strand_id
1 'polypeptide(L)'
;MDEVAVKGLHRIEVRDSNDDPDQAILEVRYRKIRVLPPIGKQKRYPALTLTVIRAEERGTAARRTGWKWSVDHDERATPGS
;
A
#
# COMPACT_ATOMS: atom_id res chain seq x y z
N MET A 1 -15.76 2.39 7.86
CA MET A 1 -14.62 2.39 6.93
C MET A 1 -13.50 3.04 7.71
N ASP A 2 -12.73 2.25 8.43
CA ASP A 2 -11.68 2.77 9.31
C ASP A 2 -10.43 3.00 8.47
N GLU A 3 -10.28 4.25 7.99
CA GLU A 3 -9.00 4.71 7.50
C GLU A 3 -8.05 4.80 8.71
N VAL A 4 -7.02 3.96 8.74
CA VAL A 4 -6.00 4.09 9.78
C VAL A 4 -5.09 5.24 9.36
N ALA A 5 -5.18 6.34 10.12
CA ALA A 5 -4.35 7.52 9.99
C ALA A 5 -2.91 7.17 10.39
N VAL A 6 -2.11 6.70 9.42
CA VAL A 6 -0.66 6.43 9.53
C VAL A 6 -0.29 5.39 10.59
N LYS A 7 0.24 4.25 10.14
CA LYS A 7 0.70 3.19 11.06
C LYS A 7 2.18 3.26 11.40
N GLY A 8 2.98 4.00 10.64
CA GLY A 8 4.38 4.21 10.98
C GLY A 8 5.19 4.91 9.90
N LEU A 9 6.40 5.30 10.30
CA LEU A 9 7.45 5.76 9.40
C LEU A 9 8.44 4.61 9.22
N HIS A 10 8.79 4.31 7.97
CA HIS A 10 9.76 3.28 7.65
C HIS A 10 10.94 3.90 6.90
N ARG A 11 12.16 3.69 7.39
CA ARG A 11 13.39 4.16 6.74
C ARG A 11 13.90 3.05 5.83
N ILE A 12 14.16 3.38 4.58
CA ILE A 12 14.76 2.49 3.59
C ILE A 12 16.05 3.09 3.05
N GLU A 13 16.98 2.22 2.68
CA GLU A 13 18.15 2.59 1.88
C GLU A 13 17.78 2.55 0.41
N VAL A 14 18.19 3.58 -0.31
CA VAL A 14 17.93 3.78 -1.73
C VAL A 14 19.22 4.27 -2.39
N ARG A 15 19.24 4.29 -3.72
CA ARG A 15 20.33 4.89 -4.47
C ARG A 15 19.84 6.13 -5.19
N ASP A 16 20.67 7.17 -5.24
CA ASP A 16 20.38 8.36 -6.04
C ASP A 16 20.74 8.12 -7.52
N SER A 17 20.58 9.15 -8.37
CA SER A 17 20.86 9.03 -9.80
C SER A 17 22.33 8.75 -10.14
N ASN A 18 23.24 8.97 -9.20
CA ASN A 18 24.68 8.72 -9.33
C ASN A 18 25.10 7.39 -8.71
N ASP A 19 24.14 6.54 -8.32
CA ASP A 19 24.33 5.26 -7.62
C ASP A 19 24.89 5.40 -6.19
N ASP A 20 24.91 6.62 -5.64
CA ASP A 20 25.34 6.87 -4.26
C ASP A 20 24.24 6.42 -3.27
N PRO A 21 24.62 5.88 -2.10
CA PRO A 21 23.66 5.49 -1.07
C PRO A 21 22.96 6.72 -0.50
N ASP A 22 21.64 6.67 -0.45
CA ASP A 22 20.76 7.68 0.14
C ASP A 22 19.67 6.99 0.96
N GLN A 23 18.88 7.77 1.70
CA GLN A 23 17.83 7.26 2.56
C GLN A 23 16.51 7.96 2.30
N ALA A 24 15.44 7.18 2.34
CA ALA A 24 14.09 7.67 2.23
C ALA A 24 13.31 7.30 3.49
N ILE A 25 12.51 8.24 4.01
CA ILE A 25 11.54 7.97 5.06
C ILE A 25 10.19 7.82 4.37
N LEU A 26 9.60 6.64 4.44
CA LEU A 26 8.28 6.35 3.91
C LEU A 26 7.24 6.46 5.02
N GLU A 27 6.19 7.24 4.77
CA GLU A 27 5.00 7.23 5.60
C GLU A 27 4.05 6.14 5.13
N VAL A 28 3.90 5.08 5.94
CA VAL A 28 3.07 3.92 5.60
C VAL A 28 1.69 4.06 6.23
N ARG A 29 0.67 4.00 5.37
CA ARG A 29 -0.74 3.98 5.74
C ARG A 29 -1.37 2.71 5.20
N TYR A 30 -2.39 2.22 5.87
CA TYR A 30 -3.24 1.18 5.29
C TYR A 30 -4.70 1.43 5.56
N ARG A 31 -5.54 0.83 4.72
CA ARG A 31 -6.98 0.76 4.97
C ARG A 31 -7.53 -0.57 4.45
N LYS A 32 -8.61 -1.05 5.07
CA LYS A 32 -9.38 -2.17 4.53
C LYS A 32 -10.49 -1.63 3.64
N ILE A 33 -10.61 -2.17 2.43
CA ILE A 33 -11.70 -1.86 1.50
C ILE A 33 -12.50 -3.10 1.19
N ARG A 34 -13.80 -2.92 0.95
CA ARG A 34 -14.67 -3.98 0.44
C ARG A 34 -14.96 -3.72 -1.03
N VAL A 35 -14.54 -4.63 -1.90
CA VAL A 35 -14.74 -4.54 -3.34
C VAL A 35 -15.88 -5.47 -3.73
N LEU A 36 -16.88 -4.90 -4.41
CA LEU A 36 -17.98 -5.67 -4.97
C LEU A 36 -17.62 -6.16 -6.38
N PRO A 37 -17.98 -7.40 -6.74
CA PRO A 37 -17.93 -7.83 -8.13
C PRO A 37 -18.81 -6.94 -9.00
N PRO A 38 -18.52 -6.86 -10.32
CA PRO A 38 -19.44 -6.26 -11.28
C PRO A 38 -20.85 -6.84 -11.14
N ILE A 39 -21.90 -6.04 -11.32
CA ILE A 39 -23.30 -6.40 -11.00
C ILE A 39 -23.69 -7.78 -11.54
N GLY A 40 -23.38 -8.07 -12.81
CA GLY A 40 -23.68 -9.37 -13.45
C GLY A 40 -22.92 -10.59 -12.90
N LYS A 41 -21.90 -10.36 -12.08
CA LYS A 41 -21.02 -11.38 -11.49
C LYS A 41 -21.26 -11.59 -9.99
N GLN A 42 -22.09 -10.77 -9.34
CA GLN A 42 -22.28 -10.83 -7.88
C GLN A 42 -22.94 -12.11 -7.38
N LYS A 43 -23.71 -12.82 -8.21
CA LYS A 43 -24.28 -14.14 -7.84
C LYS A 43 -23.21 -15.24 -7.73
N ARG A 44 -22.06 -15.08 -8.40
CA ARG A 44 -21.04 -16.13 -8.55
C ARG A 44 -19.79 -15.85 -7.72
N TYR A 45 -19.49 -14.58 -7.50
CA TYR A 45 -18.30 -14.17 -6.76
C TYR A 45 -18.71 -13.38 -5.52
N PRO A 46 -18.21 -13.74 -4.33
CA PRO A 46 -18.46 -12.96 -3.13
C PRO A 46 -17.71 -11.62 -3.18
N ALA A 47 -18.10 -10.69 -2.31
CA ALA A 47 -17.34 -9.47 -2.08
C ALA A 47 -15.97 -9.79 -1.48
N LEU A 48 -14.95 -9.08 -1.94
CA LEU A 48 -13.57 -9.23 -1.45
C LEU A 48 -13.27 -8.14 -0.43
N THR A 49 -12.52 -8.49 0.61
CA THR A 49 -11.99 -7.51 1.57
C THR A 49 -10.49 -7.43 1.36
N LEU A 50 -10.02 -6.29 0.86
CA LEU A 50 -8.62 -6.06 0.55
C LEU A 50 -7.99 -5.14 1.60
N THR A 51 -6.73 -5.38 1.92
CA THR A 51 -5.91 -4.42 2.66
C THR A 51 -5.06 -3.64 1.66
N VAL A 52 -5.36 -2.34 1.54
CA VAL A 52 -4.59 -1.43 0.71
C VAL A 52 -3.47 -0.86 1.56
N ILE A 53 -2.22 -1.05 1.16
CA ILE A 53 -1.05 -0.43 1.77
C ILE A 53 -0.58 0.66 0.83
N ARG A 54 -0.47 1.89 1.36
CA ARG A 54 0.09 3.04 0.65
C ARG A 54 1.32 3.48 1.42
N ALA A 55 2.42 3.72 0.72
CA ALA A 55 3.41 4.61 1.30
C ALA A 55 3.95 5.63 0.33
N GLU A 56 4.29 6.75 0.95
CA GLU A 56 4.71 7.96 0.27
C GLU A 56 5.98 8.42 0.96
N GLU A 57 6.94 8.87 0.16
CA GLU A 57 8.13 9.48 0.71
C GLU A 57 7.77 10.77 1.46
N ARG A 58 8.26 10.87 2.70
CA ARG A 58 8.03 12.01 3.57
C ARG A 58 9.12 13.05 3.31
N GLY A 59 8.69 14.21 2.79
CA GLY A 59 9.58 15.31 2.43
C GLY A 59 9.97 15.29 0.95
N THR A 60 10.75 16.28 0.52
CA THR A 60 11.24 16.37 -0.85
C THR A 60 12.55 15.59 -0.94
N ALA A 61 12.60 14.59 -1.82
CA ALA A 61 13.85 13.92 -2.12
C ALA A 61 14.80 14.91 -2.80
N ALA A 62 15.82 15.37 -2.07
CA ALA A 62 16.68 16.46 -2.53
C ALA A 62 17.53 16.09 -3.76
N ARG A 63 17.79 14.79 -3.95
CA ARG A 63 18.71 14.24 -4.97
C ARG A 63 18.04 13.30 -5.97
N ARG A 64 16.72 13.13 -5.92
CA ARG A 64 15.96 12.27 -6.84
C ARG A 64 14.51 12.73 -7.01
N THR A 65 13.80 12.19 -7.99
CA THR A 65 12.35 12.31 -8.07
C THR A 65 11.72 11.46 -6.96
N GLY A 66 10.88 12.06 -6.11
CA GLY A 66 10.22 11.35 -5.00
C GLY A 66 9.29 10.24 -5.50
N TRP A 67 9.09 9.21 -4.67
CA TRP A 67 8.30 8.02 -5.05
C TRP A 67 6.99 7.91 -4.28
N LYS A 68 5.97 7.37 -4.97
CA LYS A 68 4.68 7.01 -4.40
C LYS A 68 4.29 5.62 -4.84
N TRP A 69 3.90 4.78 -3.88
CA TRP A 69 3.50 3.42 -4.15
C TRP A 69 2.21 3.04 -3.43
N SER A 70 1.45 2.14 -4.06
CA SER A 70 0.27 1.50 -3.49
C SER A 70 0.26 0.02 -3.87
N VAL A 71 0.01 -0.84 -2.90
CA VAL A 71 -0.14 -2.28 -3.10
C VAL A 71 -1.46 -2.73 -2.48
N ASP A 72 -2.22 -3.51 -3.25
CA ASP A 72 -3.45 -4.15 -2.79
C ASP A 72 -3.15 -5.61 -2.47
N HIS A 73 -3.43 -6.01 -1.22
CA HIS A 73 -3.29 -7.38 -0.77
C HIS A 73 -4.66 -8.02 -0.50
N ASP A 74 -4.89 -9.20 -1.08
CA ASP A 74 -6.05 -10.07 -0.83
C ASP A 74 -5.63 -11.20 0.11
N GLU A 75 -6.10 -11.17 1.35
CA GLU A 75 -5.94 -12.30 2.27
C GLU A 75 -7.14 -13.22 2.08
N ARG A 76 -6.97 -14.28 1.27
CA ARG A 76 -8.00 -15.32 1.16
C ARG A 76 -7.97 -16.15 2.42
N ALA A 77 -9.02 -16.07 3.23
CA ALA A 77 -9.26 -17.08 4.26
C ALA A 77 -9.36 -18.45 3.59
N THR A 78 -8.41 -19.34 3.89
CA THR A 78 -8.53 -20.76 3.56
C THR A 78 -9.77 -21.31 4.27
N PRO A 79 -10.74 -21.89 3.55
CA PRO A 79 -11.86 -22.55 4.21
C PRO A 79 -11.37 -23.90 4.75
N GLY A 80 -11.26 -24.02 6.07
CA GLY A 80 -11.04 -25.31 6.74
C GLY A 80 -10.10 -25.25 7.96
N SER A 81 -10.69 -25.10 9.15
CA SER A 81 -10.30 -25.80 10.37
C SER A 81 -11.56 -26.27 11.05
#